data_AF-A0A382C1V6-F1
#
_entry.id   AF-A0A382C1V6-F1
#
_cell.length_a   1.000
_cell.length_b   1.000
_cell.length_c   1.000
_cell.angle_alpha   90.00
_cell.angle_beta   90.00
_cell.angle_gamma   90.00
#
_symmetry.space_group_name_H-M   'P 1'
#
loop_
_entity.id
_entity.type
_entity.pdbx_description
1 polymer ?
#
loop_
_entity_poly.entity_id
_entity_poly.type
_entity_poly.pdbx_seq_one_letter_code
_entity_poly.pdbx_strand_id
1 'polypeptide(L)'
;MTGSSQNSSVVVNYIKIAAIFAILYLFLLSIGMIGAGFKGLGRGFAEELMSGDAAPLVGLFIGILATSLIQSSSTTTSLVVGMVAAGTFGEDPYVAVAAAIPYIMGANIG
;
A
#
# COMPACT_ATOMS: atom_id res chain seq x y z
N MET A 1 -32.54 20.71 29.04
CA MET A 1 -32.07 21.19 27.72
C MET A 1 -30.99 20.27 27.10
N THR A 2 -31.02 18.96 27.33
CA THR A 2 -29.92 18.02 26.98
C THR A 2 -30.20 17.10 25.78
N GLY A 3 -31.36 17.19 25.12
CA GLY A 3 -31.76 16.28 24.04
C GLY A 3 -31.14 16.55 22.65
N SER A 4 -30.73 17.78 22.35
CA SER A 4 -30.15 18.14 21.04
C SER A 4 -28.69 17.72 20.85
N SER A 5 -27.96 17.56 21.95
CA SER A 5 -26.54 17.16 21.95
C SER A 5 -26.34 15.67 21.60
N GLN A 6 -27.21 14.78 22.09
CA GLN A 6 -27.14 13.35 21.78
C GLN A 6 -27.49 13.02 20.32
N ASN A 7 -28.50 13.67 19.74
CA ASN A 7 -28.85 13.41 18.33
C ASN A 7 -27.74 13.86 17.37
N SER A 8 -27.03 14.93 17.69
CA SER A 8 -25.92 15.42 16.88
C SER A 8 -24.73 14.45 16.87
N SER A 9 -24.43 13.79 17.98
CA SER A 9 -23.31 12.83 18.05
C SER A 9 -23.59 11.52 17.30
N VAL A 10 -24.85 11.06 17.31
CA VAL A 10 -25.27 9.86 16.56
C VAL A 10 -25.17 10.09 15.05
N VAL A 11 -25.66 11.24 14.56
CA VAL A 11 -25.55 11.62 13.14
C VAL A 11 -24.08 11.71 12.70
N VAL A 12 -23.22 12.31 13.52
CA VAL A 12 -21.78 12.41 13.23
C VAL A 12 -21.12 11.02 13.14
N ASN A 13 -21.51 10.06 13.98
CA ASN A 13 -20.96 8.70 13.90
C ASN A 13 -21.38 7.96 12.62
N TYR A 14 -22.62 8.08 12.17
CA TYR A 14 -23.05 7.49 10.90
C TYR A 14 -22.30 8.10 9.71
N ILE A 15 -22.07 9.41 9.71
CA ILE A 15 -21.27 10.09 8.68
C ILE A 15 -19.83 9.57 8.68
N LYS A 16 -19.21 9.39 9.86
CA LYS A 16 -17.85 8.83 9.97
C LYS A 16 -17.76 7.42 9.40
N ILE A 17 -18.73 6.55 9.73
CA ILE A 17 -18.75 5.17 9.22
C ILE A 17 -18.87 5.18 7.69
N ALA A 18 -19.79 5.97 7.13
CA ALA A 18 -19.94 6.12 5.69
C ALA A 18 -18.67 6.66 5.03
N ALA A 19 -18.01 7.65 5.66
CA ALA A 19 -16.75 8.21 5.19
C ALA A 19 -15.61 7.17 5.15
N ILE A 20 -15.50 6.29 6.16
CA ILE A 20 -14.52 5.21 6.17
C ILE A 20 -14.72 4.27 4.97
N PHE A 21 -15.95 3.84 4.70
CA PHE A 21 -16.25 2.99 3.54
C PHE A 21 -15.98 3.71 2.21
N ALA A 22 -16.31 4.99 2.10
CA ALA A 22 -16.04 5.79 0.90
C ALA A 22 -14.53 5.95 0.64
N ILE A 23 -13.74 6.22 1.70
CA ILE A 23 -12.28 6.30 1.61
C ILE A 23 -11.68 4.95 1.24
N LEU A 24 -12.17 3.85 1.83
CA LEU A 24 -11.74 2.51 1.48
C LEU A 24 -12.04 2.19 0.00
N TYR A 25 -13.22 2.54 -0.49
CA TYR A 25 -13.58 2.36 -1.90
C TYR A 25 -12.68 3.18 -2.82
N LEU A 26 -12.43 4.45 -2.51
CA LEU A 26 -11.52 5.30 -3.28
C LEU A 26 -10.08 4.78 -3.27
N PHE A 27 -9.62 4.24 -2.14
CA PHE A 27 -8.31 3.62 -2.01
C PHE A 27 -8.19 2.39 -2.92
N LEU A 28 -9.16 1.49 -2.88
CA LEU A 28 -9.20 0.30 -3.75
C LEU A 28 -9.30 0.69 -5.24
N LEU A 29 -10.11 1.71 -5.56
CA LEU A 29 -10.21 2.26 -6.91
C LEU A 29 -8.85 2.82 -7.38
N SER A 30 -8.12 3.51 -6.51
CA SER A 30 -6.79 4.04 -6.80
C SER A 30 -5.79 2.94 -7.11
N ILE A 31 -5.81 1.82 -6.38
CA ILE A 31 -4.97 0.63 -6.70
C ILE A 31 -5.32 0.09 -8.10
N GLY A 32 -6.60 -0.01 -8.43
CA GLY A 32 -7.06 -0.42 -9.76
C GLY A 32 -6.59 0.54 -10.87
N MET A 33 -6.64 1.84 -10.61
CA MET A 33 -6.17 2.88 -11.54
C MET A 33 -4.65 2.91 -11.68
N ILE A 34 -3.91 2.63 -10.61
CA ILE A 34 -2.46 2.44 -10.66
C ILE A 34 -2.13 1.22 -11.54
N GLY A 35 -2.84 0.10 -11.37
CA GLY A 35 -2.69 -1.08 -12.24
C GLY A 35 -3.01 -0.79 -13.72
N ALA A 36 -4.06 -0.02 -13.98
CA ALA A 36 -4.40 0.44 -15.33
C ALA A 36 -3.37 1.44 -15.89
N GLY A 37 -2.84 2.33 -15.04
CA GLY A 37 -1.79 3.28 -15.36
C GLY A 37 -0.47 2.59 -15.71
N PHE A 38 -0.05 1.59 -14.94
CA PHE A 38 1.10 0.73 -15.26
C PHE A 38 0.90 -0.04 -16.58
N LYS A 39 -0.33 -0.47 -16.86
CA LYS A 39 -0.67 -1.10 -18.15
C LYS A 39 -0.56 -0.10 -19.31
N GLY A 40 -0.84 1.18 -19.08
CA GLY A 40 -0.75 2.27 -20.07
C GLY A 40 0.63 2.92 -20.21
N LEU A 41 1.44 2.94 -19.15
CA LEU A 41 2.82 3.46 -19.14
C LEU A 41 3.80 2.53 -19.89
N GLY A 42 3.33 1.37 -20.32
CA GLY A 42 4.12 0.34 -20.98
C GLY A 42 4.68 -0.63 -19.96
N ARG A 43 4.23 -1.89 -20.05
CA ARG A 43 4.82 -3.02 -19.32
C ARG A 43 6.35 -3.02 -19.39
N GLY A 44 6.92 -2.57 -20.51
CA GLY A 44 8.36 -2.41 -20.69
C GLY A 44 9.02 -1.39 -19.75
N PHE A 45 8.39 -0.26 -19.44
CA PHE A 45 8.96 0.71 -18.49
C PHE A 45 8.91 0.19 -17.06
N ALA A 46 7.82 -0.49 -16.68
CA ALA A 46 7.72 -1.14 -15.37
C ALA A 46 8.72 -2.30 -15.26
N GLU A 47 8.84 -3.14 -16.29
CA GLU A 47 9.86 -4.18 -16.37
C GLU A 47 11.25 -3.57 -16.26
N GLU A 48 11.58 -2.53 -17.01
CA GLU A 48 12.91 -1.90 -16.99
C GLU A 48 13.24 -1.24 -15.63
N LEU A 49 12.26 -0.65 -14.95
CA LEU A 49 12.43 -0.17 -13.57
C LEU A 49 12.60 -1.30 -12.55
N MET A 50 11.94 -2.45 -12.77
CA MET A 50 11.95 -3.59 -11.85
C MET A 50 13.03 -4.63 -12.18
N SER A 51 13.66 -4.55 -13.36
CA SER A 51 14.72 -5.44 -13.81
C SER A 51 16.07 -4.74 -13.97
N GLY A 52 16.10 -3.41 -13.93
CA GLY A 52 17.34 -2.62 -13.99
C GLY A 52 18.08 -2.59 -12.65
N ASP A 53 19.33 -2.09 -12.67
CA ASP A 53 20.16 -1.93 -11.47
C ASP A 53 19.52 -1.03 -10.39
N ALA A 54 18.56 -0.20 -10.78
CA ALA A 54 17.81 0.67 -9.88
C ALA A 54 16.65 -0.02 -9.15
N ALA A 55 16.30 -1.27 -9.50
CA ALA A 55 15.17 -1.98 -8.91
C ALA A 55 15.18 -2.03 -7.37
N PRO A 56 16.33 -2.24 -6.68
CA PRO A 56 16.39 -2.16 -5.23
C PRO A 56 16.08 -0.75 -4.70
N LEU A 57 16.54 0.30 -5.39
CA LEU A 57 16.26 1.68 -5.00
C LEU A 57 14.77 2.02 -5.18
N VAL A 58 14.16 1.55 -6.26
CA VAL A 58 12.71 1.67 -6.48
C VAL A 58 11.93 0.95 -5.38
N GLY A 59 12.32 -0.28 -5.03
CA GLY A 59 11.72 -1.03 -3.90
C GLY A 59 11.84 -0.30 -2.56
N LEU A 60 12.98 0.33 -2.29
CA LEU A 60 13.19 1.19 -1.11
C LEU A 60 12.19 2.35 -1.07
N PHE A 61 12.05 3.10 -2.16
CA PHE A 61 11.10 4.22 -2.21
C PHE A 61 9.65 3.76 -2.09
N ILE A 62 9.30 2.61 -2.66
CA ILE A 62 7.97 2.02 -2.47
C ILE A 62 7.74 1.70 -0.99
N GLY A 63 8.73 1.15 -0.29
CA GLY A 63 8.67 0.90 1.15
C GLY A 63 8.45 2.18 1.98
N ILE A 64 9.21 3.24 1.68
CA ILE A 64 9.08 4.54 2.35
C ILE A 64 7.67 5.12 2.14
N LEU A 65 7.20 5.13 0.89
CA LEU A 65 5.88 5.63 0.55
C LEU A 65 4.79 4.81 1.24
N ALA A 66 4.88 3.48 1.20
CA ALA A 66 3.91 2.59 1.83
C ALA A 66 3.83 2.83 3.35
N THR A 67 4.98 2.94 4.05
CA THR A 67 4.96 3.26 5.48
C THR A 67 4.46 4.67 5.75
N SER A 68 4.82 5.68 4.96
CA SER A 68 4.32 7.04 5.16
C SER A 68 2.80 7.15 5.05
N LEU A 69 2.19 6.33 4.17
CA LEU A 69 0.74 6.24 3.99
C LEU A 69 0.06 5.45 5.12
N ILE A 70 0.66 4.34 5.54
CA ILE A 70 0.13 3.46 6.57
C ILE A 70 0.44 3.99 7.99
N GLN A 71 1.40 4.90 8.11
CA GLN A 71 1.93 5.49 9.36
C GLN A 71 2.47 4.45 10.36
N SER A 72 2.66 3.21 9.91
CA SER A 72 3.08 2.08 10.74
C SER A 72 4.02 1.19 9.94
N SER A 73 5.30 1.22 10.31
CA SER A 73 6.35 0.43 9.69
C SER A 73 6.16 -1.07 9.93
N SER A 74 5.61 -1.47 11.09
CA SER A 74 5.31 -2.87 11.41
C SER A 74 4.16 -3.41 10.57
N THR A 75 3.10 -2.62 10.37
CA THR A 75 1.97 -2.97 9.50
C THR A 75 2.44 -3.11 8.05
N THR A 76 3.26 -2.18 7.57
CA THR A 76 3.81 -2.20 6.20
C THR A 76 4.71 -3.41 5.98
N THR A 77 5.61 -3.70 6.93
CA THR A 77 6.47 -4.89 6.87
C THR A 77 5.65 -6.18 6.85
N SER A 78 4.58 -6.25 7.64
CA SER A 78 3.70 -7.43 7.70
C SER A 78 2.99 -7.68 6.36
N LEU A 79 2.57 -6.59 5.68
CA LEU A 79 2.01 -6.65 4.34
C LEU A 79 3.04 -7.14 3.32
N VAL A 80 4.27 -6.63 3.36
CA VAL A 80 5.35 -7.07 2.46
C VAL A 80 5.66 -8.56 2.64
N VAL A 81 5.76 -9.02 3.89
CA VAL A 81 5.93 -10.45 4.19
C VAL A 81 4.73 -11.28 3.71
N GLY A 82 3.51 -10.76 3.85
CA GLY A 82 2.30 -11.39 3.31
C GLY A 82 2.33 -11.51 1.79
N MET A 83 2.84 -10.49 1.07
CA MET A 83 3.01 -10.53 -0.39
C MET A 83 4.10 -11.53 -0.81
N VAL A 84 5.20 -11.65 -0.06
CA VAL A 84 6.18 -12.73 -0.28
C VAL A 84 5.52 -14.10 -0.15
N ALA A 85 4.72 -14.31 0.90
CA ALA A 85 4.00 -15.57 1.09
C ALA A 85 2.92 -15.83 0.00
N ALA A 86 2.34 -14.77 -0.57
CA ALA A 86 1.39 -14.86 -1.68
C ALA A 86 2.05 -15.09 -3.05
N GLY A 87 3.38 -15.24 -3.10
CA GLY A 87 4.13 -15.49 -4.34
C GLY A 87 4.24 -14.25 -5.25
N THR A 88 3.97 -13.05 -4.73
CA THR A 88 3.94 -11.82 -5.55
C THR A 88 5.34 -11.43 -6.05
N PHE A 89 6.39 -11.89 -5.37
CA PHE A 89 7.80 -11.67 -5.73
C PHE A 89 8.44 -12.86 -6.44
N GLY A 90 7.66 -13.89 -6.79
CA GLY A 90 8.13 -15.12 -7.43
C GLY A 90 7.79 -16.38 -6.61
N GLU A 91 7.90 -17.54 -7.26
CA GLU A 91 7.63 -18.84 -6.65
C GLU A 91 8.79 -19.37 -5.80
N ASP A 92 10.02 -18.93 -6.10
CA ASP A 92 11.20 -19.29 -5.31
C ASP A 92 11.25 -18.45 -4.02
N PRO A 93 11.22 -19.06 -2.83
CA PRO A 93 11.20 -18.34 -1.56
C PRO A 93 12.43 -17.48 -1.33
N TYR A 94 13.61 -17.91 -1.79
CA TYR A 94 14.87 -17.19 -1.59
C TYR A 94 14.92 -15.95 -2.46
N VAL A 95 14.49 -16.07 -3.73
CA VAL A 95 14.40 -14.93 -4.65
C VAL A 95 13.33 -13.94 -4.20
N ALA A 96 12.17 -14.45 -3.77
CA ALA A 96 11.06 -13.62 -3.29
C ALA A 96 11.44 -12.80 -2.05
N VAL A 97 12.14 -13.43 -1.09
CA VAL A 97 12.66 -12.71 0.10
C VAL A 97 13.71 -11.68 -0.30
N ALA A 98 14.68 -12.05 -1.17
CA ALA A 98 15.71 -11.11 -1.62
C ALA A 98 15.13 -9.88 -2.32
N ALA A 99 14.12 -10.08 -3.17
CA ALA A 99 13.39 -8.99 -3.83
C ALA A 99 12.60 -8.10 -2.85
N ALA A 100 12.16 -8.65 -1.72
CA ALA A 100 11.41 -7.92 -0.70
C ALA A 100 12.28 -7.10 0.27
N ILE A 101 13.59 -7.38 0.38
CA ILE A 101 14.49 -6.68 1.31
C ILE A 101 14.42 -5.15 1.15
N PRO A 102 14.52 -4.56 -0.05
CA PRO A 102 14.52 -3.11 -0.20
C PRO A 102 13.19 -2.49 0.26
N TYR A 103 12.06 -3.17 0.04
CA TYR A 103 10.75 -2.73 0.51
C TYR A 103 10.67 -2.69 2.04
N ILE A 104 11.21 -3.71 2.72
CA ILE A 104 11.25 -3.75 4.19
C ILE A 104 12.19 -2.67 4.74
N MET A 105 13.34 -2.46 4.09
CA MET A 105 14.27 -1.38 4.47
C MET A 105 13.61 -0.01 4.34
N GLY A 106 12.85 0.22 3.26
CA GLY A 106 12.10 1.44 3.05
C GLY A 106 10.99 1.60 4.09
N ALA A 107 10.31 0.49 4.41
CA ALA A 107 9.25 0.49 5.40
C ALA A 107 9.73 0.86 6.81
N ASN A 108 11.00 0.60 7.14
CA ASN A 108 11.63 0.98 8.41
C ASN A 108 12.14 2.42 8.44
N ILE A 109 12.45 3.01 7.28
CA ILE A 109 12.90 4.41 7.17
C ILE A 109 11.72 5.40 7.17
N GLY A 110 10.63 5.02 6.50
CA GLY A 110 9.44 5.86 6.30
C GLY A 110 8.57 6.05 7.53
#